data_AF-A0AA36HK87-F1
#
_entry.id   AF-A0AA36HK87-F1
#
_cell.length_a   1.000
_cell.length_b   1.000
_cell.length_c   1.000
_cell.angle_alpha   90.00
_cell.angle_beta   90.00
_cell.angle_gamma   90.00
#
_symmetry.space_group_name_H-M   'P 1'
#
loop_
_entity.id
_entity.type
_entity.pdbx_description
1 polymer ?
#
loop_
_entity_poly.entity_id
_entity_poly.type
_entity_poly.pdbx_seq_one_letter_code
_entity_poly.pdbx_strand_id
1 'polypeptide(L)'
;MAMRSLIRFPWQRGRQLARQAVQFSTSGDAKSGDPSTRQLRIHALQNAVPMIGFGIVDCVVMTQVGSTMDTVLGASLGISSITAAAIGLFCSDSCGVLFGGTIESFAGKLGLPAAHLTVEQLETPAAKKFATMGRLLGVQLGVLLGSTTLLFQTSNPKVQEPVPAERLTKKPDIGELTKASDVVIFAVPGCPVCQAAHDALLSSGLCFSAAPWEHHKAELQKATGSTSSPSVWVRGEYVGNALQQQVIESMIS
;
A
#
# COMPACT_ATOMS: atom_id res chain seq x y z
N MET A 1 40.66 21.79 18.67
CA MET A 1 40.26 20.56 17.94
C MET A 1 39.10 19.94 18.73
N ALA A 2 37.89 20.43 18.44
CA ALA A 2 36.68 20.24 19.25
C ALA A 2 35.66 19.35 18.51
N MET A 3 34.75 18.77 19.31
CA MET A 3 33.45 18.21 18.92
C MET A 3 33.44 16.93 18.08
N ARG A 4 33.52 15.80 18.80
CA ARG A 4 32.75 14.59 18.47
C ARG A 4 31.96 14.17 19.71
N SER A 5 31.03 15.01 20.14
CA SER A 5 30.06 14.68 21.17
C SER A 5 28.68 14.51 20.55
N LEU A 6 27.99 13.46 21.02
CA LEU A 6 26.56 13.49 21.31
C LEU A 6 25.60 13.62 20.12
N ILE A 7 25.43 12.55 19.35
CA ILE A 7 24.08 12.14 18.90
C ILE A 7 23.91 10.65 19.18
N ARG A 8 23.74 10.31 20.46
CA ARG A 8 23.34 8.96 20.88
C ARG A 8 21.83 8.88 20.68
N PHE A 9 21.41 8.48 19.48
CA PHE A 9 19.99 8.36 19.11
C PHE A 9 19.23 7.51 20.14
N PRO A 10 17.99 7.90 20.55
CA PRO A 10 17.16 7.17 21.51
C PRO A 10 16.87 5.71 21.13
N TRP A 11 17.06 5.38 19.84
CA TRP A 11 16.77 4.09 19.23
C TRP A 11 17.61 2.90 19.76
N GLN A 12 18.79 3.14 20.34
CA GLN A 12 19.58 2.07 20.95
C GLN A 12 19.04 1.63 22.33
N ARG A 13 18.41 2.55 23.08
CA ARG A 13 17.83 2.22 24.39
C ARG A 13 16.51 1.43 24.26
N GLY A 14 15.68 1.73 23.27
CA GLY A 14 14.44 0.98 23.01
C GLY A 14 14.70 -0.50 22.68
N ARG A 15 15.73 -0.79 21.86
CA ARG A 15 16.14 -2.19 21.58
C ARG A 15 16.80 -2.89 22.76
N GLN A 16 17.44 -2.15 23.66
CA GLN A 16 17.98 -2.72 24.90
C GLN A 16 16.87 -3.02 25.91
N LEU A 17 15.84 -2.18 26.01
CA LEU A 17 14.69 -2.40 26.91
C LEU A 17 13.80 -3.56 26.43
N ALA A 18 13.57 -3.68 25.12
CA ALA A 18 12.90 -4.86 24.56
C ALA A 18 13.74 -6.15 24.74
N ARG A 19 15.08 -6.07 24.63
CA ARG A 19 15.98 -7.18 24.99
C ARG A 19 15.95 -7.49 26.50
N GLN A 20 15.81 -6.48 27.36
CA GLN A 20 15.73 -6.64 28.82
C GLN A 20 14.39 -7.21 29.28
N ALA A 21 13.27 -6.88 28.62
CA ALA A 21 11.97 -7.50 28.87
C ALA A 21 11.98 -9.00 28.49
N VAL A 22 12.70 -9.37 27.42
CA VAL A 22 12.98 -10.77 27.07
C VAL A 22 13.94 -11.45 28.06
N GLN A 23 14.91 -10.70 28.63
CA GLN A 23 15.82 -11.23 29.68
C GLN A 23 15.12 -11.51 31.02
N PHE A 24 14.01 -10.85 31.34
CA PHE A 24 13.31 -11.04 32.62
C PHE A 24 12.65 -12.43 32.77
N SER A 25 12.51 -13.19 31.67
CA SER A 25 11.85 -14.51 31.68
C SER A 25 12.77 -15.72 31.91
N THR A 26 14.08 -15.54 32.14
CA THR A 26 15.03 -16.66 32.22
C THR A 26 15.70 -16.79 33.58
N SER A 27 15.00 -17.43 34.53
CA SER A 27 15.64 -18.14 35.64
C SER A 27 15.19 -19.60 35.57
N GLY A 28 16.08 -20.48 35.13
CA GLY A 28 15.81 -21.91 35.02
C GLY A 28 17.01 -22.69 34.46
N ASP A 29 17.65 -23.45 35.34
CA ASP A 29 18.78 -24.36 35.13
C ASP A 29 18.54 -25.41 34.02
N ALA A 30 19.54 -25.60 33.13
CA ALA A 30 20.21 -26.90 32.87
C ALA A 30 20.90 -27.04 31.48
N LYS A 31 22.18 -27.46 31.55
CA LYS A 31 23.06 -28.24 30.63
C LYS A 31 23.65 -27.59 29.37
N SER A 32 24.97 -27.45 29.44
CA SER A 32 25.96 -27.09 28.41
C SER A 32 26.02 -28.11 27.24
N GLY A 33 25.13 -27.96 26.27
CA GLY A 33 25.14 -28.65 24.99
C GLY A 33 24.39 -27.87 23.91
N ASP A 34 24.62 -28.17 22.64
CA ASP A 34 23.94 -27.50 21.52
C ASP A 34 22.41 -27.62 21.62
N PRO A 35 21.66 -26.58 21.23
CA PRO A 35 20.20 -26.56 21.38
C PRO A 35 19.52 -27.61 20.48
N SER A 36 18.54 -28.32 21.02
CA SER A 36 17.77 -29.31 20.27
C SER A 36 16.99 -28.66 19.12
N THR A 37 16.86 -29.34 17.98
CA THR A 37 16.05 -28.88 16.84
C THR A 37 14.61 -28.55 17.23
N ARG A 38 14.04 -29.27 18.20
CA ARG A 38 12.70 -28.97 18.73
C ARG A 38 12.66 -27.62 19.45
N GLN A 39 13.67 -27.33 20.27
CA GLN A 39 13.79 -26.05 20.99
C GLN A 39 14.00 -24.89 20.00
N LEU A 40 14.81 -25.11 18.95
CA LEU A 40 15.01 -24.11 17.89
C LEU A 40 13.73 -23.80 17.11
N ARG A 41 12.89 -24.81 16.81
CA ARG A 41 11.59 -24.59 16.16
C ARG A 41 10.61 -23.84 17.06
N ILE A 42 10.54 -24.20 18.34
CA ILE A 42 9.71 -23.48 19.31
C ILE A 42 10.20 -22.02 19.43
N HIS A 43 11.50 -21.80 19.48
CA HIS A 43 12.09 -20.47 19.51
C HIS A 43 11.76 -19.67 18.24
N ALA A 44 11.79 -20.29 17.07
CA ALA A 44 11.35 -19.65 15.83
C ALA A 44 9.87 -19.26 15.89
N LEU A 45 8.99 -20.12 16.41
CA LEU A 45 7.56 -19.85 16.55
C LEU A 45 7.27 -18.68 17.52
N GLN A 46 7.97 -18.63 18.65
CA GLN A 46 7.87 -17.51 19.61
C GLN A 46 8.25 -16.17 18.98
N ASN A 47 9.20 -16.16 18.04
CA ASN A 47 9.58 -14.97 17.30
C ASN A 47 8.65 -14.67 16.10
N ALA A 48 7.96 -15.68 15.57
CA ALA A 48 7.06 -15.54 14.43
C ALA A 48 5.74 -14.87 14.82
N VAL A 49 5.13 -15.25 15.95
CA VAL A 49 3.78 -14.81 16.33
C VAL A 49 3.63 -13.30 16.48
N PRO A 50 4.53 -12.58 17.18
CA PRO A 50 4.49 -11.12 17.22
C PRO A 50 4.65 -10.50 15.82
N MET A 51 5.46 -11.12 14.96
CA MET A 51 5.70 -10.62 13.59
C MET A 51 4.48 -10.82 12.67
N ILE A 52 3.66 -11.85 12.90
CA ILE A 52 2.36 -12.00 12.22
C ILE A 52 1.45 -10.83 12.59
N GLY A 53 1.35 -10.50 13.88
CA GLY A 53 0.56 -9.35 14.35
C GLY A 53 1.06 -8.03 13.77
N PHE A 54 2.38 -7.83 13.74
CA PHE A 54 2.99 -6.67 13.08
C PHE A 54 2.61 -6.59 11.61
N GLY A 55 2.78 -7.68 10.84
CA GLY A 55 2.45 -7.70 9.42
C GLY A 55 0.96 -7.45 9.11
N ILE A 56 0.05 -7.89 9.98
CA ILE A 56 -1.38 -7.59 9.85
C ILE A 56 -1.63 -6.09 10.03
N VAL A 57 -1.12 -5.51 11.14
CA VAL A 57 -1.29 -4.08 11.42
C VAL A 57 -0.66 -3.22 10.33
N ASP A 58 0.53 -3.59 9.88
CA ASP A 58 1.28 -2.93 8.82
C ASP A 58 0.44 -2.85 7.53
N CYS A 59 -0.05 -4.00 7.06
CA CYS A 59 -0.83 -4.07 5.82
C CYS A 59 -2.18 -3.33 5.92
N VAL A 60 -2.83 -3.37 7.09
CA VAL A 60 -4.11 -2.66 7.33
C VAL A 60 -3.91 -1.15 7.33
N VAL A 61 -2.92 -0.66 8.09
CA VAL A 61 -2.64 0.78 8.20
C VAL A 61 -2.13 1.33 6.88
N MET A 62 -1.23 0.62 6.20
CA MET A 62 -0.72 1.02 4.88
C MET A 62 -1.86 1.19 3.88
N THR A 63 -2.79 0.25 3.86
CA THR A 63 -3.94 0.24 2.94
C THR A 63 -4.94 1.36 3.25
N GLN A 64 -5.29 1.56 4.53
CA GLN A 64 -6.21 2.64 4.94
C GLN A 64 -5.60 4.02 4.74
N VAL A 65 -4.39 4.25 5.26
CA VAL A 65 -3.71 5.54 5.13
C VAL A 65 -3.40 5.82 3.67
N GLY A 66 -2.87 4.83 2.94
CA GLY A 66 -2.56 4.96 1.52
C GLY A 66 -3.79 5.35 0.70
N SER A 67 -4.92 4.65 0.86
CA SER A 67 -6.17 5.00 0.16
C SER A 67 -6.72 6.38 0.53
N THR A 68 -6.61 6.76 1.81
CA THR A 68 -7.06 8.09 2.27
C THR A 68 -6.16 9.19 1.69
N MET A 69 -4.85 9.00 1.70
CA MET A 69 -3.89 9.95 1.16
C MET A 69 -3.96 10.05 -0.37
N ASP A 70 -4.22 8.95 -1.06
CA ASP A 70 -4.45 8.90 -2.52
C ASP A 70 -5.66 9.78 -2.88
N THR A 71 -6.74 9.70 -2.09
CA THR A 71 -7.94 10.52 -2.30
C THR A 71 -7.69 11.99 -1.96
N VAL A 72 -7.13 12.29 -0.79
CA VAL A 72 -6.95 13.66 -0.30
C VAL A 72 -5.87 14.39 -1.10
N LEU A 73 -4.73 13.77 -1.33
CA LEU A 73 -3.58 14.40 -1.97
C LEU A 73 -3.62 14.26 -3.50
N GLY A 74 -4.27 13.23 -4.04
CA GLY A 74 -4.55 13.12 -5.46
C GLY A 74 -5.47 14.26 -5.92
N ALA A 75 -6.59 14.47 -5.21
CA ALA A 75 -7.54 15.54 -5.54
C ALA A 75 -7.00 16.96 -5.26
N SER A 76 -6.15 17.13 -4.24
CA SER A 76 -5.70 18.46 -3.82
C SER A 76 -4.37 18.90 -4.41
N LEU A 77 -3.43 17.97 -4.65
CA LEU A 77 -2.04 18.27 -4.98
C LEU A 77 -1.51 17.52 -6.22
N GLY A 78 -2.33 16.70 -6.89
CA GLY A 78 -1.91 15.91 -8.05
C GLY A 78 -0.78 14.93 -7.75
N ILE A 79 -0.70 14.44 -6.50
CA ILE A 79 0.36 13.52 -6.06
C ILE A 79 0.09 12.12 -6.63
N SER A 80 1.14 11.46 -7.12
CA SER A 80 1.02 10.11 -7.69
C SER A 80 0.54 9.07 -6.66
N SER A 81 -0.21 8.07 -7.13
CA SER A 81 -0.70 6.97 -6.28
C SER A 81 0.41 6.14 -5.61
N ILE A 82 1.58 6.06 -6.24
CA ILE A 82 2.78 5.43 -5.67
C ILE A 82 3.29 6.24 -4.45
N THR A 83 3.20 7.56 -4.51
CA THR A 83 3.57 8.43 -3.37
C THR A 83 2.61 8.27 -2.21
N ALA A 84 1.30 8.19 -2.47
CA ALA A 84 0.31 7.89 -1.42
C ALA A 84 0.56 6.52 -0.77
N ALA A 85 0.92 5.50 -1.58
CA ALA A 85 1.33 4.19 -1.06
C ALA A 85 2.60 4.27 -0.19
N ALA A 86 3.59 5.08 -0.59
CA ALA A 86 4.81 5.29 0.20
C ALA A 86 4.54 5.98 1.54
N ILE A 87 3.60 6.94 1.59
CA ILE A 87 3.13 7.55 2.85
C ILE A 87 2.42 6.50 3.71
N GLY A 88 1.58 5.67 3.10
CA GLY A 88 0.93 4.54 3.78
C GLY A 88 1.96 3.63 4.47
N LEU A 89 3.00 3.22 3.76
CA LEU A 89 4.09 2.38 4.29
C LEU A 89 4.86 3.08 5.43
N PHE A 90 5.14 4.37 5.29
CA PHE A 90 5.82 5.14 6.34
C PHE A 90 4.99 5.23 7.63
N CYS A 91 3.69 5.49 7.49
CA CYS A 91 2.78 5.56 8.63
C CYS A 91 2.60 4.18 9.28
N SER A 92 2.52 3.10 8.49
CA SER A 92 2.34 1.75 8.99
C SER A 92 3.56 1.23 9.76
N ASP A 93 4.78 1.50 9.28
CA ASP A 93 6.02 1.22 9.99
C ASP A 93 6.06 1.92 11.36
N SER A 94 5.63 3.20 11.40
CA SER A 94 5.56 3.99 12.64
C SER A 94 4.55 3.39 13.63
N CYS A 95 3.37 3.01 13.14
CA CYS A 95 2.34 2.35 13.95
C CYS A 95 2.78 0.99 14.46
N GLY A 96 3.42 0.17 13.62
CA GLY A 96 3.91 -1.15 14.01
C GLY A 96 4.94 -1.10 15.14
N VAL A 97 5.81 -0.07 15.16
CA VAL A 97 6.73 0.18 16.29
C VAL A 97 5.98 0.62 17.55
N LEU A 98 4.99 1.51 17.43
CA LEU A 98 4.20 2.01 18.56
C LEU A 98 3.31 0.92 19.18
N PHE A 99 2.74 0.03 18.36
CA PHE A 99 1.89 -1.07 18.81
C PHE A 99 2.67 -2.34 19.19
N GLY A 100 4.00 -2.34 19.06
CA GLY A 100 4.85 -3.50 19.35
C GLY A 100 4.59 -4.09 20.75
N GLY A 101 4.48 -3.26 21.78
CA GLY A 101 4.19 -3.72 23.14
C GLY A 101 2.80 -4.36 23.31
N THR A 102 1.80 -3.87 22.56
CA THR A 102 0.45 -4.47 22.54
C THR A 102 0.46 -5.82 21.81
N ILE A 103 1.17 -5.89 20.68
CA ILE A 103 1.32 -7.12 19.90
C ILE A 103 2.06 -8.19 20.71
N GLU A 104 3.13 -7.82 21.42
CA GLU A 104 3.86 -8.70 22.33
C GLU A 104 2.99 -9.17 23.50
N SER A 105 2.19 -8.26 24.09
CA SER A 105 1.25 -8.60 25.16
C SER A 105 0.18 -9.58 24.70
N PHE A 106 -0.31 -9.44 23.47
CA PHE A 106 -1.28 -10.35 22.87
C PHE A 106 -0.63 -11.71 22.55
N ALA A 107 0.58 -11.70 21.98
CA ALA A 107 1.36 -12.91 21.73
C ALA A 107 1.68 -13.68 23.03
N GLY A 108 1.93 -12.96 24.14
CA GLY A 108 2.11 -13.56 25.46
C GLY A 108 0.87 -14.27 25.99
N LYS A 109 -0.33 -13.77 25.65
CA LYS A 109 -1.62 -14.38 26.04
C LYS A 109 -1.96 -15.65 25.24
N LEU A 110 -1.31 -15.88 24.10
CA LEU A 110 -1.50 -17.09 23.29
C LEU A 110 -0.87 -18.35 23.90
N GLY A 111 -0.13 -18.23 25.01
CA GLY A 111 0.33 -19.39 25.79
C GLY A 111 1.29 -20.30 25.02
N LEU A 112 2.11 -19.74 24.14
CA LEU A 112 3.02 -20.51 23.30
C LEU A 112 4.03 -21.30 24.15
N PRO A 113 4.39 -22.53 23.72
CA PRO A 113 5.38 -23.34 24.44
C PRO A 113 6.71 -22.58 24.55
N ALA A 114 7.33 -22.64 25.73
CA ALA A 114 8.61 -22.00 25.97
C ALA A 114 9.76 -22.87 25.44
N ALA A 115 10.69 -22.25 24.68
CA ALA A 115 11.84 -22.97 24.12
C ALA A 115 12.88 -23.38 25.20
N HIS A 116 12.84 -22.74 26.38
CA HIS A 116 13.76 -22.94 27.50
C HIS A 116 15.23 -23.05 27.05
N LEU A 117 15.69 -22.06 26.27
CA LEU A 117 17.08 -21.96 25.83
C LEU A 117 17.89 -21.15 26.84
N THR A 118 19.12 -21.57 27.13
CA THR A 118 20.04 -20.78 27.94
C THR A 118 20.53 -19.54 27.18
N VAL A 119 21.06 -18.55 27.91
CA VAL A 119 21.63 -17.33 27.31
C VAL A 119 22.75 -17.67 26.33
N GLU A 120 23.60 -18.65 26.66
CA GLU A 120 24.66 -19.13 25.78
C GLU A 120 24.12 -19.80 24.52
N GLN A 121 23.04 -20.58 24.64
CA GLN A 121 22.39 -21.23 23.48
C GLN A 121 21.71 -20.22 22.56
N LEU A 122 21.15 -19.13 23.08
CA LEU A 122 20.56 -18.05 22.29
C LEU A 122 21.61 -17.30 21.45
N GLU A 123 22.85 -17.24 21.93
CA GLU A 123 23.95 -16.60 21.21
C GLU A 123 24.49 -17.45 20.06
N THR A 124 24.13 -18.74 19.99
CA THR A 124 24.56 -19.63 18.91
C THR A 124 24.06 -19.15 17.54
N PRO A 125 24.85 -19.35 16.46
CA PRO A 125 24.41 -19.02 15.11
C PRO A 125 23.11 -19.73 14.70
N ALA A 126 22.89 -20.96 15.20
CA ALA A 126 21.68 -21.72 14.93
C ALA A 126 20.44 -21.04 15.53
N ALA A 127 20.47 -20.67 16.82
CA ALA A 127 19.36 -19.97 17.46
C ALA A 127 19.03 -18.64 16.76
N LYS A 128 20.05 -17.86 16.41
CA LYS A 128 19.90 -16.60 15.65
C LYS A 128 19.27 -16.83 14.27
N LYS A 129 19.71 -17.85 13.53
CA LYS A 129 19.15 -18.19 12.21
C LYS A 129 17.67 -18.60 12.31
N PHE A 130 17.33 -19.47 13.26
CA PHE A 130 15.95 -19.91 13.47
C PHE A 130 15.04 -18.77 13.94
N ALA A 131 15.53 -17.88 14.81
CA ALA A 131 14.80 -16.68 15.21
C ALA A 131 14.52 -15.76 14.01
N THR A 132 15.54 -15.47 13.19
CA THR A 132 15.38 -14.64 11.99
C THR A 132 14.44 -15.27 10.97
N MET A 133 14.54 -16.59 10.76
CA MET A 133 13.62 -17.32 9.88
C MET A 133 12.18 -17.24 10.39
N GLY A 134 11.97 -17.44 11.69
CA GLY A 134 10.66 -17.30 12.33
C GLY A 134 10.09 -15.90 12.14
N ARG A 135 10.90 -14.85 12.34
CA ARG A 135 10.47 -13.46 12.11
C ARG A 135 10.09 -13.21 10.66
N LEU A 136 10.94 -13.63 9.72
CA LEU A 136 10.70 -13.46 8.29
C LEU A 136 9.38 -14.13 7.87
N LEU A 137 9.19 -15.41 8.21
CA LEU A 137 7.97 -16.14 7.88
C LEU A 137 6.74 -15.54 8.57
N GLY A 138 6.90 -15.08 9.82
CA GLY A 138 5.85 -14.40 10.57
C GLY A 138 5.38 -13.13 9.88
N VAL A 139 6.30 -12.24 9.47
CA VAL A 139 5.94 -11.01 8.72
C VAL A 139 5.23 -11.37 7.43
N GLN A 140 5.76 -12.31 6.64
CA GLN A 140 5.15 -12.68 5.36
C GLN A 140 3.72 -13.22 5.51
N LEU A 141 3.49 -14.09 6.51
CA LEU A 141 2.15 -14.59 6.81
C LEU A 141 1.22 -13.47 7.30
N GLY A 142 1.74 -12.56 8.14
CA GLY A 142 0.97 -11.40 8.61
C GLY A 142 0.54 -10.48 7.48
N VAL A 143 1.45 -10.15 6.56
CA VAL A 143 1.15 -9.33 5.38
C VAL A 143 0.14 -10.03 4.47
N LEU A 144 0.27 -11.35 4.26
CA LEU A 144 -0.71 -12.11 3.48
C LEU A 144 -2.11 -12.06 4.10
N LEU A 145 -2.21 -12.24 5.42
CA LEU A 145 -3.47 -12.13 6.14
C LEU A 145 -4.05 -10.70 6.10
N GLY A 146 -3.20 -9.69 6.28
CA GLY A 146 -3.58 -8.28 6.21
C GLY A 146 -4.00 -7.84 4.80
N SER A 147 -3.42 -8.42 3.75
CA SER A 147 -3.78 -8.17 2.35
C SER A 147 -5.23 -8.59 2.03
N THR A 148 -5.85 -9.45 2.87
CA THR A 148 -7.29 -9.74 2.76
C THR A 148 -8.15 -8.47 2.86
N THR A 149 -7.67 -7.42 3.52
CA THR A 149 -8.37 -6.12 3.54
C THR A 149 -8.53 -5.50 2.16
N LEU A 150 -7.63 -5.76 1.22
CA LEU A 150 -7.76 -5.31 -0.17
C LEU A 150 -8.97 -5.92 -0.86
N LEU A 151 -9.40 -7.13 -0.47
CA LEU A 151 -10.61 -7.76 -1.00
C LEU A 151 -11.90 -7.07 -0.53
N PHE A 152 -11.85 -6.35 0.60
CA PHE A 152 -12.98 -5.64 1.17
C PHE A 152 -12.98 -4.15 0.87
N GLN A 153 -11.91 -3.62 0.27
CA GLN A 153 -11.95 -2.30 -0.33
C GLN A 153 -12.86 -2.37 -1.54
N THR A 154 -14.12 -1.96 -1.36
CA THR A 154 -15.07 -1.75 -2.45
C THR A 154 -14.37 -0.97 -3.55
N SER A 155 -14.38 -1.53 -4.75
CA SER A 155 -13.97 -0.88 -5.98
C SER A 155 -14.86 0.35 -6.19
N ASN A 156 -14.53 1.46 -5.51
CA ASN A 156 -14.67 2.77 -6.09
C ASN A 156 -13.59 2.80 -7.16
N PRO A 157 -13.95 2.71 -8.45
CA PRO A 157 -12.95 2.56 -9.50
C PRO A 157 -12.02 3.76 -9.43
N LYS A 158 -10.77 3.48 -9.05
CA LYS A 158 -9.76 4.51 -8.94
C LYS A 158 -9.63 5.16 -10.30
N VAL A 159 -9.80 6.46 -10.29
CA VAL A 159 -9.58 7.34 -11.44
C VAL A 159 -8.16 7.09 -11.90
N GLN A 160 -8.06 6.48 -13.07
CA GLN A 160 -6.77 6.24 -13.68
C GLN A 160 -6.31 7.59 -14.22
N GLU A 161 -5.48 8.28 -13.43
CA GLU A 161 -4.68 9.40 -13.91
C GLU A 161 -4.11 9.02 -15.29
N PRO A 162 -4.24 9.90 -16.30
CA PRO A 162 -3.83 9.59 -17.66
C PRO A 162 -2.40 9.08 -17.64
N VAL A 163 -2.21 7.83 -18.09
CA VAL A 163 -0.88 7.22 -18.19
C VAL A 163 -0.02 8.18 -19.02
N PRO A 164 1.14 8.65 -18.51
CA PRO A 164 2.02 9.54 -19.25
C PRO A 164 2.26 8.93 -20.64
N ALA A 165 2.03 9.73 -21.68
CA ALA A 165 2.01 9.34 -23.08
C ALA A 165 3.19 8.42 -23.50
N GLU A 166 4.31 8.54 -22.77
CA GLU A 166 5.55 7.79 -22.92
C GLU A 166 5.48 6.28 -22.57
N ARG A 167 4.43 5.82 -21.88
CA ARG A 167 4.27 4.41 -21.45
C ARG A 167 3.34 3.57 -22.32
N LEU A 168 2.68 4.14 -23.32
CA LEU A 168 1.83 3.42 -24.27
C LEU A 168 2.67 2.88 -25.43
N THR A 169 3.22 1.67 -25.28
CA THR A 169 3.96 0.97 -26.35
C THR A 169 3.06 0.38 -27.43
N LYS A 170 1.74 0.40 -27.23
CA LYS A 170 0.73 0.05 -28.23
C LYS A 170 -0.36 1.10 -28.14
N LYS A 171 -0.65 1.78 -29.25
CA LYS A 171 -1.76 2.73 -29.40
C LYS A 171 -3.06 1.93 -29.43
N PRO A 172 -3.89 1.93 -28.37
CA PRO A 172 -5.20 1.28 -28.46
C PRO A 172 -6.10 2.11 -29.37
N ASP A 173 -6.84 1.45 -30.26
CA ASP A 173 -7.80 2.14 -31.14
C ASP A 173 -8.92 2.77 -30.28
N ILE A 174 -9.49 3.90 -30.72
CA ILE A 174 -10.64 4.53 -30.04
C ILE A 174 -11.77 3.51 -29.84
N GLY A 175 -11.99 2.63 -30.82
CA GLY A 175 -12.99 1.56 -30.75
C GLY A 175 -12.67 0.47 -29.71
N GLU A 176 -11.40 0.27 -29.33
CA GLU A 176 -11.03 -0.62 -28.23
C GLU A 176 -11.23 0.07 -26.87
N LEU A 177 -10.81 1.33 -26.76
CA LEU A 177 -10.96 2.12 -25.53
C LEU A 177 -12.43 2.31 -25.14
N THR A 178 -13.27 2.67 -26.11
CA THR A 178 -14.70 2.91 -25.89
C THR A 178 -15.53 1.64 -25.67
N LYS A 179 -15.00 0.46 -26.02
CA LYS A 179 -15.57 -0.85 -25.65
C LYS A 179 -15.08 -1.35 -24.29
N ALA A 180 -13.87 -0.95 -23.89
CA ALA A 180 -13.25 -1.38 -22.64
C ALA A 180 -13.77 -0.60 -21.43
N SER A 181 -14.33 0.59 -21.61
CA SER A 181 -14.81 1.45 -20.52
C SER A 181 -16.11 2.15 -20.89
N ASP A 182 -17.03 2.21 -19.93
CA ASP A 182 -18.33 2.88 -20.10
C ASP A 182 -18.20 4.37 -20.36
N VAL A 183 -17.15 5.02 -19.83
CA VAL A 183 -16.85 6.43 -20.04
C VAL A 183 -15.39 6.58 -20.42
N VAL A 184 -15.11 7.30 -21.51
CA VAL A 184 -13.75 7.61 -21.97
C VAL A 184 -13.63 9.10 -22.23
N ILE A 185 -12.62 9.75 -21.65
CA ILE A 185 -12.31 11.16 -21.91
C ILE A 185 -10.96 11.27 -22.60
N PHE A 186 -10.95 11.91 -23.77
CA PHE A 186 -9.73 12.29 -24.45
C PHE A 186 -9.38 13.73 -24.08
N ALA A 187 -8.30 13.91 -23.33
CA ALA A 187 -7.93 15.18 -22.72
C ALA A 187 -6.53 15.63 -23.14
N VAL A 188 -6.31 16.94 -23.12
CA VAL A 188 -5.00 17.57 -23.28
C VAL A 188 -4.50 18.03 -21.90
N PRO A 189 -3.28 17.64 -21.48
CA PRO A 189 -2.72 18.10 -20.21
C PRO A 189 -2.58 19.63 -20.20
N GLY A 190 -3.00 20.26 -19.09
CA GLY A 190 -2.93 21.73 -18.92
C GLY A 190 -4.08 22.53 -19.54
N CYS A 191 -5.10 21.88 -20.11
CA CYS A 191 -6.29 22.57 -20.62
C CYS A 191 -7.35 22.77 -19.51
N PRO A 192 -7.81 24.01 -19.22
CA PRO A 192 -8.80 24.28 -18.17
C PRO A 192 -10.14 23.58 -18.37
N VAL A 193 -10.59 23.46 -19.63
CA VAL A 193 -11.87 22.80 -19.97
C VAL A 193 -11.77 21.29 -19.83
N CYS A 194 -10.61 20.71 -20.18
CA CYS A 194 -10.35 19.29 -19.94
C CYS A 194 -10.35 18.96 -18.45
N GLN A 195 -9.78 19.85 -17.63
CA GLN A 195 -9.73 19.68 -16.19
C GLN A 195 -11.11 19.83 -15.55
N ALA A 196 -11.90 20.83 -15.96
CA ALA A 196 -13.29 20.97 -15.51
C ALA A 196 -14.16 19.74 -15.84
N ALA A 197 -13.97 19.15 -17.01
CA ALA A 197 -14.64 17.91 -17.41
C ALA A 197 -14.19 16.71 -16.55
N HIS A 198 -12.90 16.62 -16.27
CA HIS A 198 -12.34 15.60 -15.37
C HIS A 198 -12.91 15.72 -13.94
N ASP A 199 -12.93 16.94 -13.41
CA ASP A 199 -13.47 17.25 -12.07
C ASP A 199 -14.99 17.00 -11.99
N ALA A 200 -15.72 17.24 -13.07
CA ALA A 200 -17.16 16.95 -13.16
C ALA A 200 -17.43 15.44 -13.12
N LEU A 201 -16.66 14.62 -13.83
CA LEU A 201 -16.78 13.15 -13.77
C LEU A 201 -16.42 12.63 -12.37
N LEU A 202 -15.35 13.18 -11.78
CA LEU A 202 -14.90 12.86 -10.41
C LEU A 202 -15.96 13.15 -9.37
N SER A 203 -16.51 14.37 -9.36
CA SER A 203 -17.53 14.80 -8.40
C SER A 203 -18.84 14.01 -8.52
N SER A 204 -19.07 13.40 -9.68
CA SER A 204 -20.24 12.57 -9.97
C SER A 204 -20.06 11.09 -9.59
N GLY A 205 -18.86 10.71 -9.13
CA GLY A 205 -18.53 9.32 -8.79
C GLY A 205 -18.49 8.38 -9.99
N LEU A 206 -18.44 8.93 -11.21
CA LEU A 206 -18.41 8.14 -12.44
C LEU A 206 -17.01 7.61 -12.72
N CYS A 207 -16.95 6.38 -13.20
CA CYS A 207 -15.72 5.69 -13.52
C CYS A 207 -15.38 5.94 -14.98
N PHE A 208 -14.20 6.48 -15.27
CA PHE A 208 -13.83 6.81 -16.64
C PHE A 208 -12.36 6.51 -16.94
N SER A 209 -12.07 6.25 -18.22
CA SER A 209 -10.72 6.08 -18.74
C SER A 209 -10.26 7.39 -19.39
N ALA A 210 -9.11 7.92 -18.98
CA ALA A 210 -8.49 9.09 -19.59
C ALA A 210 -7.45 8.67 -20.64
N ALA A 211 -7.55 9.22 -21.85
CA ALA A 211 -6.61 8.99 -22.94
C ALA A 211 -6.02 10.31 -23.47
N PRO A 212 -4.74 10.33 -23.89
CA PRO A 212 -4.12 11.54 -24.42
C PRO A 212 -4.72 11.92 -25.77
N TRP A 213 -5.30 13.12 -25.86
CA TRP A 213 -5.97 13.59 -27.08
C TRP A 213 -5.04 13.67 -28.30
N GLU A 214 -3.78 14.08 -28.11
CA GLU A 214 -2.81 14.28 -29.20
C GLU A 214 -2.59 13.01 -30.05
N HIS A 215 -2.64 11.84 -29.42
CA HIS A 215 -2.41 10.57 -30.13
C HIS A 215 -3.60 10.13 -30.99
N HIS A 216 -4.80 10.64 -30.68
CA HIS A 216 -6.06 10.21 -31.29
C HIS A 216 -6.73 11.31 -32.10
N LYS A 217 -6.15 12.51 -32.19
CA LYS A 217 -6.71 13.69 -32.86
C LYS A 217 -7.29 13.40 -34.26
N ALA A 218 -6.55 12.70 -35.12
CA ALA A 218 -7.00 12.41 -36.49
C ALA A 218 -8.18 11.44 -36.55
N GLU A 219 -8.24 10.47 -35.64
CA GLU A 219 -9.32 9.48 -35.54
C GLU A 219 -10.55 10.10 -34.87
N LEU A 220 -10.34 10.89 -33.80
CA LEU A 220 -11.39 11.66 -33.13
C LEU A 220 -12.03 12.67 -34.07
N GLN A 221 -11.26 13.37 -34.92
CA GLN A 221 -11.82 14.29 -35.90
C GLN A 221 -12.68 13.57 -36.93
N LYS A 222 -12.29 12.36 -37.37
CA LYS A 222 -13.10 11.55 -38.29
C LYS A 222 -14.40 11.07 -37.64
N ALA A 223 -14.34 10.70 -36.37
CA ALA A 223 -15.48 10.12 -35.66
C ALA A 223 -16.46 11.17 -35.11
N THR A 224 -15.95 12.32 -34.67
CA THR A 224 -16.75 13.37 -34.01
C THR A 224 -17.01 14.60 -34.90
N GLY A 225 -16.26 14.76 -35.98
CA GLY A 225 -16.26 15.98 -36.80
C GLY A 225 -15.62 17.20 -36.11
N SER A 226 -15.18 17.08 -34.86
CA SER A 226 -14.66 18.18 -34.07
C SER A 226 -13.14 18.11 -33.90
N THR A 227 -12.51 19.28 -33.80
CA THR A 227 -11.07 19.45 -33.57
C THR A 227 -10.76 20.02 -32.18
N SER A 228 -11.78 20.25 -31.35
CA SER A 228 -11.58 20.80 -30.00
C SER A 228 -11.45 19.69 -28.95
N SER A 229 -10.75 19.99 -27.87
CA SER A 229 -10.63 19.16 -26.67
C SER A 229 -11.45 19.78 -25.51
N PRO A 230 -11.85 18.98 -24.50
CA PRO A 230 -11.80 17.51 -24.43
C PRO A 230 -12.75 16.83 -25.43
N SER A 231 -12.68 15.51 -25.59
CA SER A 231 -13.70 14.71 -26.29
C SER A 231 -14.18 13.60 -25.36
N VAL A 232 -15.47 13.59 -25.05
CA VAL A 232 -16.08 12.70 -24.06
C VAL A 232 -16.95 11.67 -24.76
N TRP A 233 -16.74 10.41 -24.41
CA TRP A 233 -17.43 9.26 -24.97
C TRP A 233 -18.09 8.45 -23.87
N VAL A 234 -19.32 8.01 -24.11
CA VAL A 234 -20.13 7.23 -23.17
C VAL A 234 -20.72 6.04 -23.91
N ARG A 235 -20.44 4.82 -23.45
CA ARG A 235 -20.93 3.57 -24.05
C ARG A 235 -20.68 3.47 -25.56
N GLY A 236 -19.56 4.00 -26.04
CA GLY A 236 -19.24 4.04 -27.47
C GLY A 236 -19.81 5.20 -28.26
N GLU A 237 -20.59 6.09 -27.65
CA GLU A 237 -21.16 7.26 -28.30
C GLU A 237 -20.43 8.53 -27.90
N TYR A 238 -20.17 9.40 -28.87
CA TYR A 238 -19.58 10.71 -28.62
C TYR A 238 -20.64 11.66 -28.06
N VAL A 239 -20.38 12.20 -26.86
CA VAL A 239 -21.35 13.03 -26.15
C VAL A 239 -21.03 14.52 -26.27
N GLY A 240 -19.77 14.88 -26.48
CA GLY A 240 -19.40 16.25 -26.75
C GLY A 240 -18.01 16.64 -26.31
N ASN A 241 -17.71 17.92 -26.52
CA ASN A 241 -16.43 18.53 -26.13
C ASN A 241 -16.47 19.30 -24.81
N ALA A 242 -17.60 19.27 -24.13
CA ALA A 242 -17.77 19.77 -22.78
C ALA A 242 -18.75 18.82 -22.07
N LEU A 243 -18.42 18.45 -20.84
CA LEU A 243 -19.31 17.66 -20.00
C LEU A 243 -20.37 18.59 -19.41
N GLN A 244 -21.57 18.50 -19.96
CA GLN A 244 -22.75 19.20 -19.47
C GLN A 244 -23.38 18.41 -18.33
N GLN A 245 -23.88 19.08 -17.30
CA GLN A 245 -24.45 18.42 -16.12
C GLN A 245 -25.63 17.49 -16.45
N GLN A 246 -26.41 17.83 -17.48
CA GLN A 246 -27.50 16.97 -17.99
C GLN A 246 -27.03 15.62 -18.55
N VAL A 247 -25.81 15.56 -19.11
CA VAL A 247 -25.22 14.32 -19.61
C VAL A 247 -24.82 13.42 -18.43
N ILE A 248 -24.26 14.03 -17.39
CA ILE A 248 -23.89 13.30 -16.17
C ILE A 248 -25.14 12.72 -15.49
N GLU A 249 -26.22 13.50 -15.41
CA GLU A 249 -27.49 13.06 -14.84
C GLU A 249 -28.11 11.89 -15.62
N SER A 250 -28.00 11.87 -16.95
CA SER A 250 -28.49 10.75 -17.77
C SER A 250 -27.64 9.48 -17.68
N MET A 251 -26.43 9.56 -17.13
CA MET A 251 -25.53 8.42 -16.90
C MET A 251 -25.73 7.77 -15.53
N ILE A 252 -26.30 8.52 -14.57
CA ILE A 252 -26.57 8.07 -13.20
C ILE A 252 -28.00 7.50 -13.06
N SER A 253 -28.92 7.92 -13.93
CA SER A 253 -30.32 7.41 -13.99
C SER A 253 -30.43 6.03 -14.62
#